data_AF-A0A7S2MYR6-F1
#
_entry.id   AF-A0A7S2MYR6-F1
#
_cell.length_a   1.000
_cell.length_b   1.000
_cell.length_c   1.000
_cell.angle_alpha   90.00
_cell.angle_beta   90.00
_cell.angle_gamma   90.00
#
_symmetry.space_group_name_H-M   'P 1'
#
loop_
_entity.id
_entity.type
_entity.pdbx_description
1 polymer ?
#
loop_
_entity_poly.entity_id
_entity_poly.type
_entity_poly.pdbx_seq_one_letter_code
_entity_poly.pdbx_strand_id
1 'polypeptide(L)'
;ARRANPNAKIANRGEGRRNRVKNSSRASVFRRWLLDTYGTDRLRQGSGVLDIAGGKGELAWELLNLNDVPAVVVEPRPLDFTSCAAKFKYGFYWRNPIFSRYLHAAYEPERVPLAPLHLRL
;
A
#
# COMPACT_ATOMS: atom_id res chain seq x y z
N ALA A 1 36.88 -19.96 -2.24
CA ALA A 1 35.43 -19.86 -2.45
C ALA A 1 34.98 -18.40 -2.29
N ARG A 2 34.45 -17.75 -3.33
CA ARG A 2 33.97 -16.36 -3.27
C ARG A 2 32.63 -16.31 -2.51
N ARG A 3 32.56 -15.58 -1.39
CA ARG A 3 31.31 -15.30 -0.69
C ARG A 3 30.47 -14.33 -1.52
N ALA A 4 29.28 -14.74 -1.94
CA ALA A 4 28.34 -13.89 -2.66
C ALA A 4 27.82 -12.77 -1.75
N ASN A 5 27.74 -11.55 -2.29
CA ASN A 5 27.32 -10.33 -1.59
C ASN A 5 25.83 -10.42 -1.20
N PRO A 6 25.47 -10.27 0.10
CA PRO A 6 24.11 -10.51 0.60
C PRO A 6 23.03 -9.52 0.11
N ASN A 7 23.40 -8.48 -0.64
CA ASN A 7 22.47 -7.47 -1.16
C ASN A 7 22.28 -7.48 -2.69
N ALA A 8 22.58 -8.58 -3.38
CA ALA A 8 22.37 -8.69 -4.82
C ALA A 8 20.87 -8.72 -5.20
N LYS A 9 20.19 -7.57 -5.19
CA LYS A 9 18.84 -7.40 -5.77
C LYS A 9 18.92 -7.02 -7.25
N ILE A 10 19.65 -7.80 -8.03
CA ILE A 10 19.52 -7.76 -9.49
C ILE A 10 19.02 -9.12 -9.91
N ALA A 11 17.76 -9.20 -10.32
CA ALA A 11 17.22 -10.38 -11.00
C ALA A 11 17.79 -10.45 -12.43
N ASN A 12 19.13 -10.49 -12.53
CA ASN A 12 19.86 -10.71 -13.76
C ASN A 12 19.45 -12.09 -14.27
N ARG A 13 18.68 -12.11 -15.36
CA ARG A 13 18.20 -13.37 -15.97
C ARG A 13 19.25 -14.05 -16.85
N GLY A 14 20.49 -13.54 -16.86
CA GLY A 14 21.59 -13.99 -17.72
C GLY A 14 21.91 -12.97 -18.81
N GLU A 15 23.02 -13.22 -19.51
CA GLU A 15 23.51 -12.40 -20.61
C GLU A 15 22.47 -12.26 -21.73
N GLY A 16 22.31 -11.05 -22.28
CA GLY A 16 21.31 -10.73 -23.30
C GLY A 16 19.86 -10.68 -22.84
N ARG A 17 19.54 -10.92 -21.55
CA ARG A 17 18.16 -10.89 -21.03
C ARG A 17 17.89 -9.63 -20.21
N ARG A 18 16.79 -8.93 -20.55
CA ARG A 18 16.33 -7.77 -19.77
C ARG A 18 15.95 -8.18 -18.35
N ASN A 19 16.37 -7.37 -17.38
CA ASN A 19 15.98 -7.52 -15.98
C ASN A 19 14.46 -7.50 -15.81
N ARG A 20 13.91 -8.42 -15.00
CA ARG A 20 12.49 -8.40 -14.66
C ARG A 20 12.23 -7.25 -13.67
N VAL A 21 11.57 -6.21 -14.15
CA VAL A 21 11.00 -5.17 -13.28
C VAL A 21 9.73 -5.75 -12.66
N LYS A 22 9.71 -5.91 -11.33
CA LYS A 22 8.47 -6.23 -10.62
C LYS A 22 7.71 -4.94 -10.37
N ASN A 23 6.47 -4.86 -10.80
CA ASN A 23 5.59 -3.75 -10.45
C ASN A 23 5.06 -3.96 -9.01
N SER A 24 5.91 -3.60 -8.04
CA SER A 24 5.59 -3.67 -6.61
C SER A 24 4.99 -2.37 -6.11
N SER A 25 4.18 -2.44 -5.04
CA SER A 25 3.65 -1.26 -4.34
C SER A 25 2.70 -0.39 -5.17
N ARG A 26 1.99 -0.99 -6.14
CA ARG A 26 0.99 -0.30 -6.97
C ARG A 26 -0.05 0.46 -6.13
N ALA A 27 -0.57 -0.17 -5.08
CA ALA A 27 -1.51 0.46 -4.15
C ALA A 27 -0.92 1.73 -3.52
N SER A 28 0.31 1.64 -2.99
CA SER A 28 0.96 2.81 -2.37
C SER A 28 1.31 3.91 -3.38
N VAL A 29 1.70 3.55 -4.61
CA VAL A 29 1.94 4.53 -5.69
C VAL A 29 0.65 5.26 -6.01
N PHE A 30 -0.45 4.52 -6.19
CA PHE A 30 -1.73 5.11 -6.51
C PHE A 30 -2.31 5.94 -5.37
N ARG A 31 -2.20 5.47 -4.12
CA ARG A 31 -2.54 6.23 -2.91
C ARG A 31 -1.86 7.59 -2.90
N ARG A 32 -0.54 7.63 -3.07
CA ARG A 32 0.22 8.90 -3.07
C ARG A 32 -0.25 9.83 -4.20
N TRP A 33 -0.48 9.28 -5.39
CA TRP A 33 -1.03 10.05 -6.50
C TRP A 33 -2.41 10.64 -6.16
N LEU A 34 -3.31 9.88 -5.51
CA LEU A 34 -4.60 10.40 -5.06
C LEU A 34 -4.45 11.55 -4.08
N LEU A 35 -3.55 11.42 -3.10
CA LEU A 35 -3.27 12.47 -2.12
C LEU A 35 -2.71 13.74 -2.79
N ASP A 36 -1.79 13.60 -3.74
CA ASP A 36 -1.24 14.74 -4.50
C ASP A 36 -2.30 15.40 -5.39
N THR A 37 -3.19 14.60 -5.99
CA THR A 37 -4.15 15.07 -7.01
C THR A 37 -5.37 15.74 -6.39
N TYR A 38 -5.91 15.16 -5.32
CA TYR A 38 -7.17 15.60 -4.73
C TYR A 38 -7.00 16.26 -3.37
N GLY A 39 -5.88 16.02 -2.68
CA GLY A 39 -5.68 16.43 -1.30
C GLY A 39 -6.42 15.52 -0.31
N THR A 40 -5.86 15.39 0.89
CA THR A 40 -6.44 14.56 1.95
C THR A 40 -7.82 15.03 2.37
N ASP A 41 -8.04 16.34 2.47
CA ASP A 41 -9.31 16.89 2.95
C ASP A 41 -10.46 16.55 2.03
N ARG A 42 -10.27 16.66 0.71
CA ARG A 42 -11.28 16.28 -0.28
C ARG A 42 -11.59 14.79 -0.22
N LEU A 43 -10.57 13.94 -0.07
CA LEU A 43 -10.75 12.50 0.02
C LEU A 43 -11.46 12.07 1.31
N ARG A 44 -11.42 12.90 2.37
CA ARG A 44 -12.14 12.68 3.63
C ARG A 44 -13.57 13.22 3.65
N GLN A 45 -13.98 14.02 2.65
CA GLN A 45 -15.32 14.61 2.63
C GLN A 45 -16.41 13.54 2.53
N GLY A 46 -17.57 13.81 3.16
CA GLY A 46 -18.71 12.92 3.17
C GLY A 46 -18.35 11.55 3.77
N SER A 47 -18.62 10.49 3.02
CA SER A 47 -18.32 9.10 3.42
C SER A 47 -16.95 8.59 2.95
N GLY A 48 -16.13 9.46 2.35
CA GLY A 48 -14.79 9.12 1.84
C GLY A 48 -14.79 8.49 0.45
N VAL A 49 -13.91 7.51 0.24
CA VAL A 49 -13.61 6.91 -1.08
C VAL A 49 -14.36 5.59 -1.30
N LEU A 50 -14.94 5.42 -2.49
CA LEU A 50 -15.51 4.15 -2.94
C LEU A 50 -14.58 3.49 -3.96
N ASP A 51 -13.98 2.36 -3.57
CA ASP A 51 -13.03 1.58 -4.38
C ASP A 51 -13.75 0.41 -5.08
N ILE A 52 -14.17 0.66 -6.32
CA ILE A 52 -14.88 -0.32 -7.16
C ILE A 52 -13.88 -1.28 -7.79
N ALA A 53 -14.14 -2.59 -7.67
CA ALA A 53 -13.24 -3.64 -8.13
C ALA A 53 -11.83 -3.56 -7.50
N GLY A 54 -11.76 -3.13 -6.23
CA GLY A 54 -10.52 -2.94 -5.47
C GLY A 54 -9.71 -4.23 -5.22
N GLY A 55 -10.23 -5.39 -5.64
CA GLY A 55 -9.56 -6.67 -5.62
C GLY A 55 -9.22 -7.14 -4.21
N LYS A 56 -7.94 -7.09 -3.82
CA LYS A 56 -7.55 -7.47 -2.46
C LYS A 56 -7.88 -6.40 -1.41
N GLY A 57 -8.20 -5.17 -1.85
CA GLY A 57 -8.51 -4.03 -0.99
C GLY A 57 -7.27 -3.31 -0.43
N GLU A 58 -6.07 -3.54 -0.98
CA GLU A 58 -4.83 -2.90 -0.49
C GLU A 58 -4.90 -1.36 -0.52
N LEU A 59 -5.55 -0.78 -1.54
CA LEU A 59 -5.68 0.68 -1.68
C LEU A 59 -6.54 1.29 -0.56
N ALA A 60 -7.78 0.82 -0.44
CA ALA A 60 -8.70 1.26 0.61
C ALA A 60 -8.12 1.04 2.02
N TRP A 61 -7.43 -0.09 2.22
CA TRP A 61 -6.74 -0.37 3.47
C TRP A 61 -5.64 0.65 3.78
N GLU A 62 -4.80 1.01 2.80
CA GLU A 62 -3.74 2.01 3.01
C GLU A 62 -4.30 3.42 3.19
N LEU A 63 -5.35 3.80 2.46
CA LEU A 63 -6.04 5.09 2.64
C LEU A 63 -6.58 5.23 4.08
N LEU A 64 -7.23 4.18 4.58
CA LEU A 64 -7.79 4.16 5.94
C LEU A 64 -6.69 4.21 7.00
N ASN A 65 -5.70 3.33 6.93
CA ASN A 65 -4.75 3.14 8.03
C ASN A 65 -3.55 4.09 8.03
N LEU A 66 -3.15 4.61 6.86
CA LEU A 66 -1.98 5.49 6.75
C LEU A 66 -2.36 6.96 6.61
N ASN A 67 -3.61 7.25 6.21
CA ASN A 67 -4.05 8.61 5.91
C ASN A 67 -5.35 9.01 6.58
N ASP A 68 -5.98 8.14 7.38
CA ASP A 68 -7.29 8.37 7.99
C ASP A 68 -8.31 8.86 6.95
N VAL A 69 -8.29 8.26 5.77
CA VAL A 69 -9.26 8.47 4.69
C VAL A 69 -10.24 7.29 4.72
N PRO A 70 -11.51 7.50 5.12
CA PRO A 70 -12.52 6.44 5.06
C PRO A 70 -12.62 5.88 3.64
N ALA A 71 -12.64 4.56 3.52
CA ALA A 71 -12.74 3.89 2.24
C ALA A 71 -13.61 2.64 2.32
N VAL A 72 -14.45 2.45 1.31
CA VAL A 72 -15.34 1.29 1.13
C VAL A 72 -14.92 0.56 -0.14
N VAL A 73 -14.76 -0.75 -0.08
CA VAL A 73 -14.43 -1.59 -1.24
C VAL A 73 -15.68 -2.30 -1.73
N VAL A 74 -15.96 -2.20 -3.03
CA VAL A 74 -16.98 -3.01 -3.71
C VAL A 74 -16.27 -4.08 -4.52
N GLU A 75 -16.31 -5.32 -4.07
CA GLU A 75 -15.61 -6.43 -4.72
C GLU A 75 -16.31 -7.77 -4.39
N PRO A 76 -16.65 -8.61 -5.38
CA PRO A 76 -17.29 -9.89 -5.12
C PRO A 76 -16.39 -10.87 -4.36
N ARG A 77 -15.07 -10.80 -4.54
CA ARG A 77 -14.10 -11.69 -3.88
C ARG A 77 -13.80 -11.24 -2.44
N PRO A 78 -13.38 -12.18 -1.55
CA PRO A 78 -12.87 -11.80 -0.23
C PRO A 78 -11.64 -10.91 -0.34
N LEU A 79 -11.54 -9.94 0.56
CA LEU A 79 -10.36 -9.09 0.68
C LEU A 79 -9.21 -9.86 1.34
N ASP A 80 -7.97 -9.45 1.05
CA ASP A 80 -6.75 -10.06 1.59
C ASP A 80 -5.74 -8.97 1.93
N PHE A 81 -5.55 -8.74 3.22
CA PHE A 81 -4.66 -7.70 3.75
C PHE A 81 -3.33 -8.24 4.27
N THR A 82 -3.00 -9.53 4.11
CA THR A 82 -1.79 -10.12 4.71
C THR A 82 -0.52 -9.34 4.33
N SER A 83 -0.42 -8.93 3.06
CA SER A 83 0.67 -8.11 2.52
C SER A 83 0.78 -6.74 3.20
N CYS A 84 -0.32 -5.98 3.27
CA CYS A 84 -0.31 -4.64 3.85
C CYS A 84 -0.17 -4.67 5.38
N ALA A 85 -0.83 -5.61 6.06
CA ALA A 85 -0.70 -5.80 7.50
C ALA A 85 0.75 -6.13 7.90
N ALA A 86 1.44 -6.99 7.13
CA ALA A 86 2.85 -7.26 7.38
C ALA A 86 3.72 -6.00 7.18
N LYS A 87 3.50 -5.23 6.11
CA LYS A 87 4.22 -3.97 5.87
C LYS A 87 4.00 -2.98 7.01
N PHE A 88 2.77 -2.87 7.51
CA PHE A 88 2.42 -1.99 8.61
C PHE A 88 3.08 -2.42 9.91
N LYS A 89 2.92 -3.69 10.31
CA LYS A 89 3.52 -4.25 11.53
C LYS A 89 5.02 -3.99 11.62
N TYR A 90 5.75 -4.22 10.52
CA TYR A 90 7.21 -4.07 10.48
C TYR A 90 7.68 -2.66 10.05
N GLY A 91 6.78 -1.68 10.04
CA GLY A 91 7.09 -0.28 9.79
C GLY A 91 7.56 0.04 8.37
N PHE A 92 7.33 -0.84 7.39
CA PHE A 92 7.85 -0.68 6.01
C PHE A 92 7.41 0.62 5.35
N TYR A 93 6.21 1.12 5.66
CA TYR A 93 5.71 2.38 5.10
C TYR A 93 6.53 3.60 5.55
N TRP A 94 7.10 3.58 6.76
CA TRP A 94 7.87 4.67 7.35
C TRP A 94 9.38 4.58 7.10
N ARG A 95 9.89 3.46 6.56
CA ARG A 95 11.33 3.24 6.35
C ARG A 95 11.97 4.19 5.34
N ASN A 96 11.19 4.74 4.40
CA ASN A 96 11.70 5.63 3.37
C ASN A 96 11.27 7.08 3.66
N PRO A 97 12.19 7.96 4.10
CA PRO A 97 11.89 9.35 4.40
C PRO A 97 11.31 10.15 3.24
N ILE A 98 11.56 9.76 1.98
CA ILE A 98 11.00 10.43 0.79
C ILE A 98 9.47 10.38 0.81
N PHE A 99 8.90 9.33 1.41
CA PHE A 99 7.45 9.13 1.45
C PHE A 99 6.81 9.56 2.78
N SER A 100 7.57 10.12 3.72
CA SER A 100 7.06 10.52 5.04
C SER A 100 5.91 11.52 4.93
N ARG A 101 5.97 12.46 3.98
CA ARG A 101 4.91 13.46 3.73
C ARG A 101 3.54 12.87 3.39
N TYR A 102 3.49 11.60 2.99
CA TYR A 102 2.26 10.89 2.64
C TYR A 102 1.74 10.00 3.77
N LEU A 103 2.30 10.09 4.97
CA LEU A 103 1.89 9.32 6.13
C LEU A 103 1.30 10.31 7.16
N HIS A 104 0.00 10.20 7.42
CA HIS A 104 -0.68 10.99 8.46
C HIS A 104 -0.75 10.22 9.79
N ALA A 105 -0.54 8.91 9.75
CA ALA A 105 -0.41 8.07 10.94
C ALA A 105 1.07 7.93 11.37
N ALA A 106 1.32 8.06 12.68
CA ALA A 106 2.60 7.68 13.28
C ALA A 106 2.79 6.16 13.20
N TYR A 107 4.05 5.71 13.21
CA TYR A 107 4.34 4.29 13.32
C TYR A 107 4.17 3.84 14.78
N GLU A 108 3.11 3.07 15.01
CA GLU A 108 2.81 2.46 16.29
C GLU A 108 2.79 0.94 16.10
N PRO A 109 3.83 0.20 16.52
CA PRO A 109 3.96 -1.23 16.23
C PRO A 109 2.83 -2.08 16.84
N GLU A 110 2.26 -1.61 17.96
CA GLU A 110 1.15 -2.27 18.66
C GLU A 110 -0.23 -1.85 18.12
N ARG A 111 -0.31 -0.85 17.22
CA ARG A 111 -1.58 -0.43 16.64
C ARG A 111 -2.12 -1.53 15.75
N VAL A 112 -3.34 -1.96 16.04
CA VAL A 112 -4.08 -2.90 15.18
C VAL A 112 -4.69 -2.12 14.01
N PRO A 113 -4.38 -2.46 12.76
CA PRO A 113 -4.97 -1.78 11.62
C PRO A 113 -6.44 -2.18 11.43
N LEU A 114 -7.23 -1.24 10.94
CA LEU A 114 -8.64 -1.42 10.63
C LEU A 114 -8.81 -2.05 9.24
N ALA A 115 -9.82 -2.90 9.11
CA ALA A 115 -10.27 -3.35 7.79
C ALA A 115 -11.24 -2.30 7.20
N PRO A 116 -11.10 -1.93 5.91
CA PRO A 116 -12.08 -1.09 5.24
C PRO A 116 -13.42 -1.81 5.13
N LEU A 117 -14.51 -1.04 5.01
CA LEU A 117 -15.84 -1.61 4.78
C LEU A 117 -15.83 -2.36 3.44
N HIS A 118 -16.42 -3.56 3.43
CA HIS A 118 -16.46 -4.42 2.25
C HIS A 118 -17.91 -4.70 1.85
N LEU A 119 -18.30 -4.23 0.67
CA LEU A 119 -19.55 -4.56 0.04
C LEU A 119 -19.32 -5.67 -0.99
N ARG A 120 -19.91 -6.84 -0.73
CA ARG A 120 -19.92 -7.96 -1.66
C ARG A 120 -21.26 -7.95 -2.38
N LEU A 121 -21.22 -7.61 -3.67
CA LEU A 121 -22.37 -7.61 -4.57
C LEU A 121 -22.22 -8.75 -5.57
#